data_AF-T0ZDS4-F1
#
_entry.id   AF-T0ZDS4-F1
#
_cell.length_a   1.000
_cell.length_b   1.000
_cell.length_c   1.000
_cell.angle_alpha   90.00
_cell.angle_beta   90.00
_cell.angle_gamma   90.00
#
_symmetry.space_group_name_H-M   'P 1'
#
loop_
_entity.id
_entity.type
_entity.pdbx_description
1 polymer ?
#
loop_
_entity_poly.entity_id
_entity_poly.type
_entity_poly.pdbx_seq_one_letter_code
_entity_poly.pdbx_strand_id
1 'polypeptide(L)' 'MNPEALRADFPILDLMVNGQPLVYLDNAASSQMPQSVIDRLMRYHKSEHANIHRAVHYLSETA' A
#
# COMPACT_ATOMS: atom_id res chain seq x y z
N MET A 1 -7.82 16.85 13.27
CA MET A 1 -7.00 15.96 12.42
C MET A 1 -5.54 16.29 12.70
N ASN A 2 -4.71 15.30 13.07
CA ASN A 2 -3.29 15.51 13.41
C ASN A 2 -2.40 15.09 12.23
N PRO A 3 -1.70 16.02 11.55
CA PRO A 3 -0.85 15.69 10.41
C PRO A 3 0.27 14.70 10.74
N GLU A 4 0.87 14.78 11.93
CA GLU A 4 1.95 13.88 12.33
C GLU A 4 1.46 12.45 12.52
N ALA A 5 0.25 12.29 13.06
CA ALA A 5 -0.37 10.98 13.18
C ALA A 5 -0.66 10.35 11.81
N LEU A 6 -1.03 11.16 10.81
CA LEU A 6 -1.27 10.67 9.45
C LEU A 6 0.02 10.34 8.71
N ARG A 7 1.10 11.11 8.91
CA ARG A 7 2.40 10.81 8.30
C ARG A 7 2.91 9.42 8.69
N ALA A 8 2.66 8.99 9.93
CA ALA A 8 3.03 7.66 10.42
C ALA A 8 2.34 6.52 9.66
N ASP A 9 1.20 6.77 8.99
CA ASP A 9 0.56 5.75 8.16
C ASP A 9 1.29 5.53 6.82
N PHE A 10 2.16 6.45 6.39
CA PHE A 10 2.89 6.39 5.11
C PHE A 10 4.38 6.10 5.37
N PRO A 11 4.79 4.82 5.47
CA PRO A 11 6.14 4.45 5.89
C PRO A 11 7.24 5.00 4.97
N ILE A 12 6.94 5.28 3.70
CA ILE A 12 7.89 5.87 2.76
C ILE A 12 8.33 7.29 3.17
N LEU A 13 7.52 8.03 3.95
CA LEU A 13 7.84 9.39 4.37
C LEU A 13 8.94 9.46 5.45
N ASP A 14 9.32 8.32 6.03
CA ASP A 14 10.44 8.20 6.98
C ASP A 14 11.80 8.02 6.27
N LEU A 15 11.81 7.92 4.93
CA LEU A 15 13.04 7.74 4.17
C LEU A 15 13.97 8.95 4.22
N MET A 16 15.27 8.66 4.25
CA MET A 16 16.34 9.63 4.05
C MET A 16 16.84 9.55 2.61
N VAL A 17 16.77 10.65 1.86
CA VAL A 17 17.25 10.78 0.48
C VAL A 17 18.40 11.77 0.48
N ASN A 18 19.58 11.34 0.02
CA ASN A 18 20.82 12.14 0.03
C ASN A 18 21.15 12.72 1.42
N GLY A 19 20.87 11.94 2.48
CA GLY A 19 21.10 12.34 3.86
C GLY A 19 20.08 13.36 4.42
N GLN A 20 19.00 13.65 3.70
CA GLN A 20 17.94 14.57 4.13
C GLN A 20 16.59 13.86 4.22
N PRO A 21 15.67 14.29 5.12
CA PRO A 21 14.31 13.73 5.16
C PRO A 21 13.59 13.89 3.83
N LEU A 22 12.84 12.87 3.41
CA LEU A 22 12.04 12.93 2.19
C LEU A 22 10.95 14.01 2.28
N VAL A 23 10.95 14.92 1.30
CA VAL A 23 9.87 15.88 1.05
C VAL A 23 9.31 15.60 -0.36
N TYR A 24 8.20 14.86 -0.41
CA TYR A 24 7.57 14.44 -1.66
C TYR A 24 6.46 15.41 -2.09
N LEU A 25 6.74 16.24 -3.11
CA LEU A 25 5.83 17.28 -3.62
C LEU A 25 5.29 17.00 -5.02
N ASP A 26 5.34 15.75 -5.47
CA ASP A 26 4.86 15.32 -6.80
C ASP A 26 3.57 14.47 -6.73
N ASN A 27 2.73 14.75 -5.72
CA ASN A 27 1.51 13.97 -5.44
C ASN A 27 0.48 13.96 -6.59
N ALA A 28 0.54 14.96 -7.48
CA ALA A 28 -0.34 15.06 -8.64
C ALA A 28 0.01 14.04 -9.73
N ALA A 29 1.28 13.61 -9.83
CA ALA A 29 1.68 12.56 -10.74
C ALA A 29 1.33 11.17 -10.17
N SER A 30 1.59 10.95 -8.88
CA SER A 30 1.17 9.76 -8.13
C SER A 30 1.28 10.01 -6.63
N SER A 31 0.49 9.30 -5.82
CA SER A 31 0.50 9.44 -4.37
C SER A 31 1.12 8.24 -3.66
N GLN A 32 1.67 8.48 -2.48
CA GLN A 32 2.23 7.43 -1.63
C GLN A 32 1.13 6.55 -1.06
N MET A 33 1.46 5.28 -0.76
CA MET A 33 0.52 4.33 -0.18
C MET A 33 0.64 4.28 1.34
N PRO A 34 -0.48 4.33 2.08
CA PRO A 34 -0.46 4.06 3.51
C PRO A 34 -0.28 2.56 3.78
N GLN A 35 0.14 2.21 4.99
CA GLN A 35 0.43 0.83 5.41
C GLN A 35 -0.78 -0.10 5.23
N SER A 36 -2.00 0.39 5.49
CA SER A 36 -3.23 -0.39 5.34
C SER A 36 -3.47 -0.90 3.90
N VAL A 37 -3.11 -0.09 2.90
CA VAL A 37 -3.19 -0.46 1.47
C VAL A 37 -2.10 -1.47 1.13
N ILE A 38 -0.87 -1.23 1.59
CA ILE A 38 0.25 -2.16 1.41
C ILE A 38 -0.12 -3.53 2.00
N ASP A 39 -0.63 -3.58 3.22
CA ASP A 39 -1.00 -4.81 3.90
C ASP A 39 -2.12 -5.56 3.18
N ARG A 40 -3.12 -4.86 2.64
CA ARG A 40 -4.19 -5.48 1.86
C ARG A 40 -3.66 -6.13 0.58
N LEU A 41 -2.80 -5.42 -0.16
CA LEU A 41 -2.17 -5.95 -1.37
C LEU A 41 -1.29 -7.16 -1.04
N MET A 42 -0.51 -7.07 0.03
CA MET A 42 0.33 -8.18 0.49
C MET A 42 -0.49 -9.39 0.91
N ARG A 43 -1.60 -9.22 1.64
CA ARG A 43 -2.51 -10.32 1.99
C ARG A 43 -3.10 -10.98 0.73
N TYR A 44 -3.56 -10.17 -0.22
CA TYR A 44 -4.09 -10.67 -1.49
C TYR A 44 -3.07 -11.57 -2.19
N HIS A 45 -1.87 -11.05 -2.43
CA HIS A 45 -0.83 -11.79 -3.15
C HIS A 45 -0.31 -13.02 -2.39
N LYS A 46 -0.34 -13.01 -1.05
CA LYS A 46 0.13 -14.14 -0.24
C LYS A 46 -0.87 -15.29 -0.16
N SER A 47 -2.17 -15.02 -0.08
CA SER A 47 -3.16 -16.05 0.28
C SER A 47 -4.47 -16.03 -0.50
N GLU A 48 -4.72 -15.03 -1.34
CA GLU A 48 -6.02 -14.85 -2.01
C GLU A 48 -5.90 -14.71 -3.54
N HIS A 49 -4.69 -14.74 -4.10
CA HIS A 49 -4.50 -14.48 -5.53
C HIS A 49 -5.08 -15.62 -6.38
N ALA A 50 -6.18 -15.32 -7.08
CA ALA A 50 -6.84 -16.22 -8.01
C ALA A 50 -7.44 -15.46 -9.21
N ASN A 51 -7.67 -16.19 -10.31
CA ASN A 51 -8.44 -15.67 -11.42
C ASN A 51 -9.94 -15.74 -11.08
N ILE A 52 -10.61 -14.59 -11.10
CA ILE A 52 -12.02 -14.41 -10.76
C ILE A 52 -12.99 -15.03 -11.77
N HIS A 53 -12.59 -15.20 -13.04
CA HIS A 53 -13.51 -15.57 -14.12
C HIS A 53 -13.49 -17.05 -14.54
N ARG A 54 -12.58 -17.87 -14.02
CA ARG A 54 -12.30 -19.19 -14.61
C ARG A 54 -12.34 -20.39 -13.68
N ALA A 55 -12.90 -20.29 -12.48
CA ALA A 55 -12.67 -21.31 -11.48
C ALA A 55 -13.79 -21.55 -10.48
N VAL A 56 -14.12 -22.84 -10.33
CA VAL A 56 -15.05 -23.45 -9.40
C VAL A 56 -14.27 -24.01 -8.19
N HIS A 57 -13.35 -23.20 -7.63
CA HIS A 57 -12.45 -23.64 -6.56
C HIS A 57 -12.24 -22.55 -5.50
N TYR A 58 -12.01 -22.98 -4.26
CA TYR A 58 -12.00 -22.17 -3.03
C TYR A 58 -11.40 -20.76 -3.15
N LEU A 59 -10.21 -20.62 -3.72
CA LEU A 59 -9.54 -19.32 -3.83
C LEU A 59 -10.25 -18.33 -4.77
N SER A 60 -11.04 -18.80 -5.73
CA SER A 60 -11.82 -17.93 -6.62
C SER A 60 -13.11 -17.42 -5.98
N GLU A 61 -13.56 -18.02 -4.86
CA GLU A 61 -14.71 -17.52 -4.09
C GLU A 61 -14.29 -16.55 -2.97
N THR A 62 -13.05 -16.65 -2.50
CA THR A 62 -12.52 -15.83 -1.39
C THR A 62 -11.66 -14.63 -1.81
N ALA A 63 -11.32 -14.52 -3.10
CA ALA A 63 -10.53 -13.43 -3.69
C ALA A 63 -11.35 -12.16 -3.92
#